data_AF-A0AAJ2QB81-F1
#
_entry.id   AF-A0AAJ2QB81-F1
#
_cell.length_a   1.000
_cell.length_b   1.000
_cell.length_c   1.000
_cell.angle_alpha   90.00
_cell.angle_beta   90.00
_cell.angle_gamma   90.00
#
_symmetry.space_group_name_H-M   'P 1'
#
loop_
_entity.id
_entity.type
_entity.pdbx_description
1 polymer ?
#
loop_
_entity_poly.entity_id
_entity_poly.type
_entity_poly.pdbx_seq_one_letter_code
_entity_poly.pdbx_strand_id
1 'polypeptide(L)'
;MAILSPDGDYSITTMYSVPDDAWYLELDLVATRRTVVTAIVPDEDPARDPTVCFDVHGDHLDIPYTVIRWFMDLVEAEIRTSRDWMRLRPELVEVVRGLRQEHLGVISDEEFPAVLEHVRAGVPEENLQAVLLASFGRRPDGTTTDDLEAVLPASP
;
A
#
# COMPACT_ATOMS: atom_id res chain seq x y z
N MET A 1 -1.62 -2.98 8.94
CA MET A 1 -1.41 -4.46 8.88
C MET A 1 0.06 -4.72 8.65
N ALA A 2 0.64 -5.76 9.24
CA ALA A 2 2.05 -6.11 9.05
C ALA A 2 2.18 -7.32 8.11
N ILE A 3 3.04 -7.23 7.10
CA ILE A 3 3.32 -8.31 6.16
C ILE A 3 4.64 -8.96 6.59
N LEU A 4 4.61 -10.26 6.90
CA LEU A 4 5.82 -10.97 7.33
C LEU A 4 6.66 -11.40 6.13
N SER A 5 7.98 -11.33 6.27
CA SER A 5 8.90 -11.96 5.33
C SER A 5 8.73 -13.49 5.36
N PRO A 6 9.13 -14.22 4.29
CA PRO A 6 8.99 -15.67 4.24
C PRO A 6 9.70 -16.43 5.38
N ASP A 7 10.77 -15.86 5.92
CA ASP A 7 11.52 -16.40 7.07
C ASP A 7 11.00 -15.88 8.43
N GLY A 8 10.13 -14.87 8.43
CA GLY A 8 9.50 -14.29 9.62
C GLY A 8 10.40 -13.37 10.46
N ASP A 9 11.66 -13.17 10.04
CA ASP A 9 12.60 -12.31 10.76
C ASP A 9 12.34 -10.81 10.53
N TYR A 10 11.66 -10.48 9.43
CA TYR A 10 11.31 -9.12 9.05
C TYR A 10 9.80 -8.97 8.87
N SER A 11 9.32 -7.75 9.07
CA SER A 11 7.95 -7.38 8.74
C SER A 11 7.91 -6.03 8.04
N ILE A 12 6.91 -5.84 7.18
CA ILE A 12 6.63 -4.54 6.58
C ILE A 12 5.36 -3.98 7.21
N THR A 13 5.45 -2.79 7.77
CA THR A 13 4.31 -2.03 8.30
C THR A 13 4.04 -0.84 7.38
N THR A 14 2.77 -0.60 7.07
CA THR A 14 2.35 0.55 6.26
C THR A 14 1.54 1.53 7.10
N MET A 15 1.84 2.81 6.96
CA MET A 15 1.13 3.91 7.61
C MET A 15 0.95 5.09 6.63
N TYR A 16 -0.14 5.83 6.76
CA TYR A 16 -0.33 7.08 6.04
C TYR A 16 -0.01 8.29 6.94
N SER A 17 0.86 9.18 6.46
CA SER A 17 1.21 10.43 7.15
C SER A 17 0.43 11.58 6.53
N VAL A 18 -0.66 12.00 7.19
CA VAL A 18 -1.45 13.18 6.77
C VAL A 18 -0.60 14.46 6.66
N PRO A 19 0.36 14.75 7.58
CA PRO A 19 1.20 15.95 7.45
C PRO A 19 2.13 15.94 6.22
N ASP A 20 2.61 14.76 5.81
CA ASP A 20 3.56 14.63 4.71
C ASP A 20 2.90 14.30 3.37
N ASP A 21 1.62 13.96 3.43
CA ASP A 21 0.81 13.54 2.29
C ASP A 21 1.47 12.38 1.54
N ALA A 22 1.76 11.33 2.32
CA ALA A 22 2.58 10.22 1.86
C ALA A 22 2.33 8.93 2.64
N TRP A 23 2.53 7.81 1.95
CA TRP A 23 2.63 6.48 2.53
C TRP A 23 4.03 6.22 3.05
N TYR A 24 4.10 5.70 4.27
CA TYR A 24 5.30 5.21 4.92
C TYR A 24 5.25 3.68 4.90
N LEU A 25 6.24 3.07 4.26
CA LEU A 25 6.47 1.63 4.30
C LEU A 25 7.73 1.39 5.13
N GLU A 26 7.55 0.73 6.27
CA GLU A 26 8.59 0.51 7.27
C GLU A 26 8.98 -0.95 7.26
N LEU A 27 10.25 -1.25 6.97
CA LEU A 27 10.84 -2.56 7.15
C LEU A 27 11.35 -2.68 8.59
N ASP A 28 10.73 -3.57 9.35
CA ASP A 28 11.00 -3.81 10.76
C ASP A 28 11.73 -5.14 10.97
N LEU A 29 12.73 -5.12 11.86
CA LEU A 29 13.34 -6.34 12.40
C LEU A 29 12.48 -6.86 13.56
N VAL A 30 11.82 -8.00 13.37
CA VAL A 30 10.79 -8.52 14.28
C VAL A 30 11.35 -8.78 15.68
N ALA A 31 12.56 -9.34 15.77
CA ALA A 31 13.20 -9.71 17.03
C ALA A 31 13.40 -8.52 17.99
N THR A 32 13.58 -7.32 17.45
CA THR A 32 13.86 -6.10 18.23
C THR A 32 12.78 -5.03 18.12
N ARG A 33 11.80 -5.22 17.22
CA ARG A 33 10.77 -4.23 16.88
C ARG A 33 11.38 -2.88 16.51
N ARG A 34 12.46 -2.93 15.73
CA ARG A 34 13.20 -1.76 15.25
C ARG A 34 12.96 -1.63 13.75
N THR A 35 12.54 -0.44 13.32
CA THR A 35 12.51 -0.07 11.91
C THR A 35 13.92 0.17 11.41
N VAL A 36 14.30 -0.52 10.33
CA VAL A 36 15.66 -0.51 9.79
C VAL A 36 15.73 0.16 8.41
N VAL A 37 14.61 0.18 7.69
CA VAL A 37 14.46 0.92 6.42
C VAL A 37 13.07 1.54 6.40
N THR A 38 12.95 2.77 5.92
CA THR A 38 11.67 3.43 5.70
C THR A 38 11.64 3.96 4.27
N ALA A 39 10.59 3.63 3.53
CA ALA A 39 10.27 4.25 2.25
C ALA A 39 9.10 5.21 2.43
N ILE A 40 9.21 6.38 1.79
CA ILE A 40 8.19 7.43 1.80
C ILE A 40 7.72 7.63 0.36
N VAL A 41 6.44 7.37 0.12
CA VAL A 41 5.80 7.44 -1.20
C VAL A 41 4.72 8.53 -1.16
N PRO A 42 4.98 9.73 -1.70
CA PRO A 42 3.95 10.75 -1.87
C PRO A 42 2.88 10.27 -2.84
N ASP A 43 1.61 10.36 -2.46
CA ASP A 43 0.50 9.87 -3.29
C ASP A 43 -0.35 10.94 -3.96
N GLU A 44 -0.49 12.13 -3.35
CA GLU A 44 -1.26 13.23 -3.95
C GLU A 44 -0.40 14.16 -4.85
N ASP A 45 0.93 14.02 -4.86
CA ASP A 45 1.83 14.71 -5.80
C ASP A 45 2.70 13.71 -6.60
N PRO A 46 2.28 13.33 -7.82
CA PRO A 46 3.00 12.35 -8.64
C PRO A 46 4.34 12.86 -9.18
N ALA A 47 4.65 14.16 -9.06
CA ALA A 47 5.93 14.73 -9.48
C ALA A 47 7.00 14.65 -8.37
N ARG A 48 6.59 14.39 -7.11
CA ARG A 48 7.51 14.26 -5.98
C ARG A 48 8.12 12.87 -5.99
N ASP A 49 9.46 12.83 -5.95
CA ASP A 49 10.18 11.56 -5.96
C ASP A 49 9.98 10.78 -4.65
N PRO A 50 9.67 9.47 -4.71
CA PRO A 50 9.72 8.59 -3.56
C PRO A 50 11.14 8.51 -3.00
N THR A 51 11.26 8.37 -1.68
CA THR A 51 12.57 8.31 -1.01
C THR A 51 12.67 7.10 -0.11
N VAL A 52 13.89 6.60 0.09
CA VAL A 52 14.19 5.51 1.04
C VAL A 52 15.30 5.96 1.97
N CYS A 53 15.10 5.79 3.28
CA CYS A 53 16.12 6.00 4.29
C CYS A 53 16.41 4.70 5.04
N PHE A 54 17.67 4.51 5.40
CA PHE A 54 18.13 3.42 6.25
C PHE A 54 18.38 3.98 7.64
N ASP A 55 18.09 3.20 8.68
CA ASP A 55 18.38 3.64 10.04
C ASP A 55 19.90 3.72 10.27
N VAL A 56 20.39 4.96 10.33
CA VAL A 56 21.80 5.28 10.55
C VAL A 56 22.17 5.40 12.04
N HIS A 57 21.20 5.34 12.95
CA HIS A 57 21.42 5.63 14.37
C HIS A 57 21.68 4.40 15.24
N GLY A 58 21.28 3.21 14.80
CA GLY A 58 21.61 1.99 15.53
C GLY A 58 22.78 1.22 14.93
N ASP A 59 23.02 0.03 15.47
CA ASP A 59 24.15 -0.81 15.07
C ASP A 59 24.07 -1.19 13.59
N HIS A 60 25.24 -1.37 12.98
CA HIS A 60 25.38 -1.90 11.63
C HIS A 60 24.62 -3.21 11.50
N LEU A 61 23.74 -3.29 10.51
CA LEU A 61 22.87 -4.43 10.26
C LEU A 61 23.02 -4.89 8.82
N ASP A 62 23.43 -6.15 8.65
CA ASP A 62 23.40 -6.83 7.36
C ASP A 62 21.98 -7.32 7.06
N ILE A 63 21.27 -6.62 6.18
CA ILE A 63 19.94 -7.04 5.72
C ILE A 63 20.12 -7.95 4.50
N PRO A 64 19.53 -9.16 4.49
CA PRO A 64 19.61 -10.04 3.33
C PRO A 64 19.07 -9.38 2.06
N TYR A 65 19.78 -9.56 0.94
CA TYR A 65 19.38 -8.98 -0.35
C TYR A 65 17.95 -9.36 -0.76
N THR A 66 17.53 -10.60 -0.48
CA THR A 66 16.19 -11.08 -0.80
C THR A 66 15.10 -10.34 -0.03
N VAL A 67 15.37 -9.92 1.21
CA VAL A 67 14.46 -9.12 2.04
C VAL A 67 14.37 -7.69 1.49
N ILE A 68 15.52 -7.08 1.16
CA ILE A 68 15.52 -5.74 0.53
C ILE A 68 14.79 -5.76 -0.81
N ARG A 69 15.02 -6.79 -1.65
CA ARG A 69 14.33 -6.92 -2.94
C ARG A 69 12.81 -7.03 -2.74
N TRP A 70 12.37 -7.89 -1.83
CA TRP A 70 10.96 -8.02 -1.48
C TRP A 70 10.36 -6.70 -0.98
N PHE A 71 11.03 -6.00 -0.07
CA PHE A 71 10.60 -4.67 0.38
C PHE A 71 10.48 -3.68 -0.79
N MET A 72 11.47 -3.63 -1.68
CA MET A 72 11.44 -2.74 -2.84
C MET A 72 10.36 -3.10 -3.86
N ASP A 73 10.00 -4.39 -4.01
CA ASP A 73 8.89 -4.82 -4.84
C ASP A 73 7.55 -4.24 -4.31
N LEU A 74 7.36 -4.21 -2.98
CA LEU A 74 6.20 -3.58 -2.35
C LEU A 74 6.20 -2.05 -2.51
N VAL A 75 7.37 -1.42 -2.36
CA VAL A 75 7.52 0.03 -2.57
C VAL A 75 7.17 0.40 -4.01
N GLU A 76 7.65 -0.35 -4.99
CA GLU A 76 7.32 -0.13 -6.41
C GLU A 76 5.82 -0.32 -6.68
N ALA A 77 5.20 -1.33 -6.06
CA ALA A 77 3.76 -1.55 -6.18
C ALA A 77 2.94 -0.38 -5.62
N GLU A 78 3.35 0.19 -4.48
CA GLU A 78 2.71 1.39 -3.92
C GLU A 78 2.92 2.59 -4.85
N ILE A 79 4.15 2.86 -5.30
CA ILE A 79 4.45 3.97 -6.23
C ILE A 79 3.58 3.90 -7.49
N ARG A 80 3.46 2.71 -8.09
CA ARG A 80 2.60 2.49 -9.26
C ARG A 80 1.14 2.82 -8.92
N THR A 81 0.63 2.28 -7.82
CA THR A 81 -0.74 2.52 -7.37
C THR A 81 -0.98 4.02 -7.17
N SER A 82 -0.12 4.71 -6.41
CA SER A 82 -0.18 6.13 -6.14
C SER A 82 -0.24 6.97 -7.42
N ARG A 83 0.63 6.65 -8.38
CA ARG A 83 0.68 7.36 -9.68
C ARG A 83 -0.52 7.07 -10.57
N ASP A 84 -1.06 5.85 -10.52
CA ASP A 84 -2.13 5.43 -11.40
C ASP A 84 -3.45 6.11 -11.04
N TRP A 85 -3.80 6.18 -9.76
CA TRP A 85 -5.07 6.79 -9.35
C TRP A 85 -5.08 8.31 -9.52
N MET A 86 -3.93 8.97 -9.44
CA MET A 86 -3.79 10.40 -9.76
C MET A 86 -4.02 10.74 -11.23
N ARG A 87 -4.10 9.74 -12.13
CA ARG A 87 -4.49 9.94 -13.54
C ARG A 87 -6.00 9.87 -13.76
N LEU A 88 -6.78 9.54 -12.73
CA LEU A 88 -8.24 9.52 -12.81
C LEU A 88 -8.79 10.95 -12.88
N ARG A 89 -10.10 11.05 -13.14
CA ARG A 89 -10.79 12.34 -13.10
C ARG A 89 -10.78 12.89 -11.66
N PRO A 90 -10.70 14.22 -11.46
CA PRO A 90 -10.60 14.82 -10.13
C PRO A 90 -11.68 14.37 -9.15
N GLU A 91 -12.92 14.20 -9.62
CA GLU A 91 -14.02 13.70 -8.79
C GLU A 91 -13.83 12.26 -8.29
N LEU A 92 -13.09 11.43 -9.04
CA LEU A 92 -12.77 10.05 -8.63
C LEU A 92 -11.52 10.00 -7.74
N VAL A 93 -10.57 10.90 -7.98
CA VAL A 93 -9.38 11.10 -7.13
C VAL A 93 -9.81 11.36 -5.69
N GLU A 94 -10.77 12.23 -5.44
CA GLU A 94 -11.30 12.50 -4.10
C GLU A 94 -11.92 11.27 -3.42
N VAL A 95 -12.62 10.44 -4.19
CA VAL A 95 -13.23 9.20 -3.66
C VAL A 95 -12.13 8.20 -3.30
N VAL A 96 -11.15 7.99 -4.18
CA VAL A 96 -10.02 7.08 -3.93
C VAL A 96 -9.23 7.54 -2.71
N ARG A 97 -8.91 8.84 -2.63
CA ARG A 97 -8.21 9.47 -1.50
C ARG A 97 -8.93 9.18 -0.18
N GLY A 98 -10.24 9.41 -0.11
CA GLY A 98 -11.04 9.12 1.09
C GLY A 98 -11.00 7.64 1.48
N LEU A 99 -11.21 6.73 0.53
CA LEU A 99 -11.19 5.28 0.78
C LEU A 99 -9.81 4.79 1.23
N ARG A 100 -8.73 5.27 0.60
CA ARG A 100 -7.36 4.89 0.97
C ARG A 100 -6.99 5.42 2.35
N GLN A 101 -7.40 6.63 2.71
CA GLN A 101 -7.17 7.20 4.04
C GLN A 101 -7.96 6.46 5.13
N GLU A 102 -9.22 6.08 4.87
CA GLU A 102 -10.08 5.38 5.82
C GLU A 102 -9.62 3.94 6.07
N HIS A 103 -9.27 3.22 5.01
CA HIS A 103 -8.98 1.78 5.06
C HIS A 103 -7.49 1.44 4.93
N LEU A 104 -6.61 2.45 4.89
CA LEU A 104 -5.18 2.26 4.72
C LEU A 104 -4.81 1.49 3.43
N GLY A 105 -5.61 1.66 2.36
CA GLY A 105 -5.44 0.97 1.08
C GLY A 105 -5.69 -0.56 1.11
N VAL A 106 -6.16 -1.11 2.23
CA VAL A 106 -6.40 -2.54 2.42
C VAL A 106 -7.81 -2.76 2.96
N ILE A 107 -8.51 -3.76 2.44
CA ILE A 107 -9.87 -4.08 2.89
C ILE A 107 -10.04 -5.59 3.06
N SER A 108 -10.73 -6.00 4.12
CA SER A 108 -11.00 -7.42 4.40
C SER A 108 -12.18 -7.93 3.55
N ASP A 109 -12.27 -9.25 3.38
CA ASP A 109 -13.38 -9.87 2.64
C ASP A 109 -14.72 -9.67 3.34
N GLU A 110 -14.73 -9.54 4.67
CA GLU A 110 -15.92 -9.25 5.46
C GLU A 110 -16.39 -7.80 5.31
N GLU A 111 -15.46 -6.85 5.22
CA GLU A 111 -15.77 -5.42 5.11
C GLU A 111 -16.08 -5.00 3.66
N PHE A 112 -15.48 -5.67 2.69
CA PHE A 112 -15.58 -5.32 1.27
C PHE A 112 -17.01 -5.18 0.74
N PRO A 113 -17.98 -6.06 1.04
CA PRO A 113 -19.34 -5.93 0.55
C PRO A 113 -20.03 -4.63 1.00
N ALA A 114 -19.80 -4.19 2.24
CA ALA A 114 -20.40 -2.98 2.77
C ALA A 114 -19.81 -1.72 2.12
N VAL A 115 -18.48 -1.70 1.93
CA VAL A 115 -17.78 -0.61 1.24
C VAL A 115 -18.16 -0.56 -0.24
N LEU A 116 -18.29 -1.71 -0.90
CA LEU A 116 -18.73 -1.80 -2.30
C LEU A 116 -20.10 -1.13 -2.51
N GLU A 117 -21.07 -1.42 -1.63
CA GLU A 117 -22.39 -0.81 -1.70
C GLU A 117 -22.34 0.71 -1.44
N HIS A 118 -21.48 1.15 -0.52
CA HIS A 118 -21.26 2.58 -0.28
C HIS A 118 -20.69 3.29 -1.52
N VAL A 119 -19.68 2.71 -2.16
CA VAL A 119 -19.06 3.27 -3.39
C VAL A 119 -20.07 3.31 -4.53
N ARG A 120 -20.88 2.25 -4.72
CA ARG A 120 -21.95 2.22 -5.73
C ARG A 120 -22.99 3.32 -5.57
N ALA A 121 -23.25 3.76 -4.34
CA ALA A 121 -24.19 4.85 -4.09
C ALA A 121 -23.66 6.22 -4.53
N GLY A 122 -22.33 6.41 -4.56
CA GLY A 122 -21.67 7.68 -4.86
C GLY A 122 -20.95 7.75 -6.21
N VAL A 123 -20.64 6.60 -6.82
CA VAL A 123 -19.83 6.49 -8.04
C VAL A 123 -20.63 5.81 -9.15
N PRO A 124 -20.67 6.37 -10.38
CA PRO A 124 -21.32 5.71 -11.51
C PRO A 124 -20.70 4.34 -11.82
N GLU A 125 -21.54 3.37 -12.21
CA GLU A 125 -21.13 1.98 -12.44
C GLU A 125 -19.94 1.85 -13.40
N GLU A 126 -19.85 2.70 -14.43
CA GLU A 126 -18.73 2.66 -15.39
C GLU A 126 -17.37 3.03 -14.78
N ASN A 127 -17.34 3.68 -13.61
CA ASN A 127 -16.11 4.06 -12.90
C ASN A 127 -15.81 3.17 -11.69
N LEU A 128 -16.76 2.30 -11.29
CA LEU A 128 -16.68 1.51 -10.07
C LEU A 128 -15.42 0.65 -10.02
N GLN A 129 -15.12 -0.06 -11.11
CA GLN A 129 -13.93 -0.90 -11.19
C GLN A 129 -12.64 -0.10 -11.04
N ALA A 130 -12.54 1.07 -11.68
CA ALA A 130 -11.34 1.91 -11.60
C ALA A 130 -11.10 2.41 -10.18
N VAL A 131 -12.16 2.83 -9.48
CA VAL A 131 -12.10 3.27 -8.08
C VAL A 131 -11.68 2.12 -7.16
N LEU A 132 -12.28 0.94 -7.28
CA LEU A 132 -11.95 -0.20 -6.41
C LEU A 132 -10.52 -0.73 -6.63
N LEU A 133 -10.05 -0.74 -7.89
CA LEU A 133 -8.66 -1.11 -8.20
C LEU A 133 -7.68 -0.10 -7.61
N ALA A 134 -7.96 1.20 -7.76
CA ALA A 134 -7.13 2.27 -7.21
C ALA A 134 -7.11 2.30 -5.68
N SER A 135 -8.25 2.01 -5.04
CA SER A 135 -8.37 2.04 -3.58
C SER A 135 -7.82 0.79 -2.91
N PHE A 136 -8.05 -0.39 -3.49
CA PHE A 136 -7.85 -1.68 -2.80
C PHE A 136 -7.14 -2.75 -3.64
N GLY A 137 -6.82 -2.49 -4.91
CA GLY A 137 -6.33 -3.51 -5.84
C GLY A 137 -7.35 -4.61 -6.14
N ARG A 138 -8.64 -4.38 -5.85
CA ARG A 138 -9.74 -5.34 -5.98
C ARG A 138 -10.69 -5.00 -7.12
N ARG A 139 -11.27 -6.04 -7.70
CA ARG A 139 -12.36 -5.96 -8.67
C ARG A 139 -13.72 -5.94 -7.95
N PRO A 140 -14.80 -5.47 -8.62
CA PRO A 140 -16.14 -5.48 -8.04
C PRO A 140 -16.67 -6.86 -7.64
N ASP A 141 -16.13 -7.94 -8.21
CA ASP A 141 -16.45 -9.33 -7.86
C ASP A 141 -15.71 -9.84 -6.61
N GLY A 142 -14.86 -9.00 -6.01
CA GLY A 142 -14.07 -9.31 -4.82
C GLY A 142 -12.68 -9.88 -5.11
N THR A 143 -12.36 -10.19 -6.36
CA THR A 143 -11.04 -10.74 -6.72
C THR A 143 -9.94 -9.67 -6.71
N THR A 144 -8.74 -10.05 -6.27
CA THR A 144 -7.54 -9.20 -6.32
C THR A 144 -6.90 -9.24 -7.71
N THR A 145 -6.06 -8.26 -8.02
CA THR A 145 -5.26 -8.26 -9.24
C THR A 145 -4.00 -9.10 -9.08
N ASP A 146 -3.54 -9.77 -10.16
CA ASP A 146 -2.33 -10.62 -10.19
C ASP A 146 -1.09 -9.92 -9.60
N ASP A 147 -0.99 -8.60 -9.76
CA ASP A 147 0.08 -7.76 -9.22
C ASP A 147 0.13 -7.73 -7.67
N LEU A 148 -1.03 -7.80 -6.99
CA LEU A 148 -1.11 -7.84 -5.53
C LEU A 148 -0.95 -9.28 -5.01
N GLU A 149 -1.46 -10.26 -5.77
CA GLU A 149 -1.36 -11.69 -5.47
C GLU A 149 0.08 -12.21 -5.57
N ALA A 150 0.88 -11.65 -6.48
CA ALA A 150 2.30 -11.98 -6.62
C ALA A 150 3.20 -11.42 -5.49
N VAL A 151 2.72 -10.40 -4.76
CA VAL A 151 3.50 -9.64 -3.77
C VAL A 151 3.12 -10.00 -2.34
N LEU A 152 1.87 -10.39 -2.10
CA LEU A 152 1.43 -10.92 -0.82
C LEU A 152 1.85 -12.40 -0.68
N PRO A 153 2.37 -12.84 0.48
CA PRO A 153 2.61 -14.26 0.70
C PRO A 153 1.27 -15.00 0.60
N ALA A 154 1.28 -16.15 -0.10
CA ALA A 154 0.11 -17.01 -0.17
C ALA A 154 -0.40 -17.29 1.25
N SER A 155 -1.66 -16.95 1.51
CA SER A 155 -2.30 -17.27 2.79
C SER A 155 -2.20 -18.77 3.06
N PRO A 156 -1.82 -19.20 4.28
CA PRO A 156 -1.78 -20.61 4.65
C PRO A 156 -3.18 -21.25 4.73
#